data_AF-A0A9E5IQS9-F1
#
_entry.id   AF-A0A9E5IQS9-F1
#
_cell.length_a   1.000
_cell.length_b   1.000
_cell.length_c   1.000
_cell.angle_alpha   90.00
_cell.angle_beta   90.00
_cell.angle_gamma   90.00
#
_symmetry.space_group_name_H-M   'P 1'
#
loop_
_entity.id
_entity.type
_entity.pdbx_description
1 polymer ?
#
loop_
_entity_poly.entity_id
_entity_poly.type
_entity_poly.pdbx_seq_one_letter_code
_entity_poly.pdbx_strand_id
1 'polypeptide(L)'
;MATAKTGSQSGQNWNPNLGAAELSSLIGTLGKIEQQMPYLVGLSRGERRKLPKVGPLTRSFVADAVTTAQANPGLLPRSIDISSLRSRADTLDRLGEVRRAVSQFLEKVDDTEVLLASEVYAAARTVYAVMKTPAAVPGLKDRQDRLAQRFARKKGSRKAEEPLAVKPVE
;
A
#
# COMPACT_ATOMS: atom_id res chain seq x y z
N MET A 1 -12.36 -2.58 25.49
CA MET A 1 -13.15 -3.62 24.82
C MET A 1 -13.11 -3.38 23.32
N ALA A 2 -12.30 -4.14 22.59
CA ALA A 2 -12.34 -4.31 21.15
C ALA A 2 -11.62 -5.62 20.84
N THR A 3 -12.29 -6.73 21.13
CA THR A 3 -11.87 -8.08 20.75
C THR A 3 -12.19 -8.25 19.26
N ALA A 4 -11.22 -7.95 18.40
CA ALA A 4 -11.29 -8.42 17.02
C ALA A 4 -11.16 -9.94 17.06
N LYS A 5 -12.25 -10.61 16.69
CA LYS A 5 -12.36 -12.07 16.59
C LYS A 5 -11.24 -12.60 15.70
N THR A 6 -10.25 -13.22 16.32
CA THR A 6 -9.48 -14.32 15.71
C THR A 6 -10.47 -15.44 15.39
N GLY A 7 -10.95 -15.44 14.16
CA GLY A 7 -11.68 -16.59 13.61
C GLY A 7 -10.75 -17.80 13.59
N SER A 8 -10.95 -18.72 14.54
CA SER A 8 -10.74 -20.15 14.38
C SER A 8 -9.34 -20.63 13.94
N GLN A 9 -8.28 -20.16 14.60
CA GLN A 9 -6.96 -20.81 14.60
C GLN A 9 -6.35 -20.75 16.02
N SER A 10 -7.17 -20.89 17.06
CA SER A 10 -6.70 -21.09 18.44
C SER A 10 -6.19 -22.53 18.56
N GLY A 11 -4.97 -22.79 18.10
CA GLY A 11 -4.32 -24.09 18.23
C GLY A 11 -3.20 -24.43 17.24
N GLN A 12 -2.94 -23.60 16.22
CA GLN A 12 -1.82 -23.84 15.28
C GLN A 12 -0.74 -22.78 15.46
N ASN A 13 0.51 -23.23 15.46
CA ASN A 13 1.69 -22.37 15.40
C ASN A 13 1.68 -21.60 14.08
N TRP A 14 1.12 -20.40 14.10
CA TRP A 14 1.20 -19.48 12.96
C TRP A 14 2.65 -19.03 12.79
N ASN A 15 3.28 -19.49 11.71
CA ASN A 15 4.65 -19.12 11.34
C ASN A 15 4.72 -18.91 9.82
N PRO A 16 4.27 -17.74 9.32
CA PRO A 16 4.28 -17.47 7.90
C PRO A 16 5.73 -17.26 7.43
N ASN A 17 6.09 -17.84 6.30
CA ASN A 17 7.42 -17.72 5.71
C ASN A 17 7.29 -17.48 4.21
N LEU A 18 7.73 -16.31 3.75
CA LEU A 18 7.75 -15.96 2.33
C LEU A 18 9.12 -16.31 1.73
N GLY A 19 9.18 -17.40 0.97
CA GLY A 19 10.41 -17.86 0.33
C GLY A 19 10.85 -16.99 -0.85
N ALA A 20 12.16 -16.99 -1.17
CA ALA A 20 12.71 -16.16 -2.25
C ALA A 20 12.10 -16.47 -3.64
N ALA A 21 11.83 -17.75 -3.93
CA ALA A 21 11.19 -18.17 -5.18
C ALA A 21 9.73 -17.69 -5.26
N GLU A 22 9.01 -17.75 -4.14
CA GLU A 22 7.63 -17.28 -4.04
C GLU A 22 7.56 -15.76 -4.20
N LEU A 23 8.43 -15.01 -3.50
CA LEU A 23 8.56 -13.56 -3.67
C LEU A 23 8.83 -13.18 -5.12
N SER A 24 9.77 -13.85 -5.78
CA SER A 24 10.08 -13.61 -7.19
C SER A 24 8.89 -13.86 -8.10
N SER A 25 8.12 -14.92 -7.84
CA SER A 25 6.91 -15.25 -8.60
C SER A 25 5.79 -14.22 -8.41
N LEU A 26 5.60 -13.73 -7.17
CA LEU A 26 4.62 -12.68 -6.86
C LEU A 26 4.97 -11.36 -7.56
N ILE A 27 6.24 -10.91 -7.47
CA ILE A 27 6.70 -9.71 -8.17
C ILE A 27 6.54 -9.87 -9.68
N GLY A 28 6.90 -11.02 -10.24
CA GLY A 28 6.69 -11.31 -11.66
C GLY A 28 5.21 -11.27 -12.07
N THR A 29 4.30 -11.69 -11.19
CA THR A 29 2.86 -11.63 -11.42
C THR A 29 2.35 -10.19 -11.41
N LEU A 30 2.83 -9.34 -10.50
CA LEU A 30 2.52 -7.91 -10.50
C LEU A 30 2.98 -7.24 -11.81
N GLY A 31 4.15 -7.61 -12.33
CA GLY A 31 4.61 -7.13 -13.65
C GLY A 31 3.69 -7.56 -14.80
N LYS A 32 3.17 -8.79 -14.78
CA LYS A 32 2.20 -9.25 -15.79
C LYS A 32 0.87 -8.49 -15.71
N ILE A 33 0.41 -8.15 -14.51
CA ILE A 33 -0.80 -7.33 -14.31
C ILE A 33 -0.62 -5.94 -14.94
N GLU A 34 0.54 -5.32 -14.76
CA GLU A 34 0.86 -4.03 -15.38
C GLU A 34 0.92 -4.12 -16.91
N GLN A 35 1.51 -5.18 -17.46
CA GLN A 35 1.53 -5.44 -18.91
C GLN A 35 0.13 -5.60 -19.53
N GLN A 36 -0.84 -6.11 -18.77
CA GLN A 36 -2.24 -6.21 -19.21
C GLN A 36 -2.97 -4.87 -19.23
N MET A 37 -2.38 -3.82 -18.64
CA MET A 37 -2.94 -2.47 -18.58
C MET A 37 -1.93 -1.46 -19.15
N PRO A 38 -1.61 -1.52 -20.47
CA PRO A 38 -0.55 -0.72 -21.09
C PRO A 38 -0.83 0.79 -21.12
N TYR A 39 -2.03 1.20 -20.68
CA TYR A 39 -2.49 2.59 -20.60
C TYR A 39 -2.33 3.20 -19.19
N LEU A 40 -1.79 2.46 -18.20
CA LEU A 40 -1.49 3.02 -16.89
C LEU A 40 -0.38 4.06 -17.00
N VAL A 41 -0.51 5.14 -16.21
CA VAL A 41 0.46 6.23 -16.19
C VAL A 41 0.87 6.58 -14.76
N GLY A 42 2.16 6.83 -14.57
CA GLY A 42 2.73 7.28 -13.30
C GLY A 42 2.75 8.80 -13.21
N LEU A 43 1.75 9.39 -12.56
CA LEU A 43 1.73 10.84 -12.31
C LEU A 43 2.55 11.19 -11.05
N SER A 44 3.43 12.19 -11.17
CA SER A 44 4.13 12.81 -10.04
C SER A 44 3.16 13.50 -9.08
N ARG A 45 3.62 13.78 -7.86
CA ARG A 45 2.83 14.55 -6.87
C ARG A 45 2.43 15.93 -7.41
N GLY A 46 3.33 16.58 -8.16
CA GLY A 46 3.10 17.89 -8.78
C GLY A 46 2.01 17.85 -9.85
N GLU A 47 2.08 16.89 -10.78
CA GLU A 47 1.07 16.70 -11.83
C GLU A 47 -0.29 16.35 -11.23
N ARG A 48 -0.33 15.45 -10.24
CA ARG A 48 -1.57 15.11 -9.54
C ARG A 48 -2.24 16.31 -8.91
N ARG A 49 -1.48 17.27 -8.35
CA ARG A 49 -2.05 18.49 -7.71
C ARG A 49 -2.70 19.44 -8.72
N LYS A 50 -2.24 19.45 -9.97
CA LYS A 50 -2.78 20.31 -11.04
C LYS A 50 -4.08 19.74 -11.66
N LEU A 51 -4.30 18.43 -11.56
CA LEU A 51 -5.49 17.80 -12.13
C LEU A 51 -6.74 17.98 -11.23
N PRO A 52 -7.92 18.21 -11.82
CA PRO A 52 -9.19 18.19 -11.09
C PRO A 52 -9.35 16.88 -10.32
N LYS A 53 -9.78 16.98 -9.07
CA LYS A 53 -9.97 15.80 -8.23
C LYS A 53 -11.30 15.15 -8.57
N VAL A 54 -11.22 13.91 -9.04
CA VAL A 54 -12.40 13.10 -9.34
C VAL A 54 -12.75 12.25 -8.12
N GLY A 55 -13.60 12.80 -7.24
CA GLY A 55 -14.21 12.09 -6.13
C GLY A 55 -15.46 11.30 -6.54
N PRO A 56 -16.16 10.63 -5.60
CA PRO A 56 -17.39 9.89 -5.89
C PRO A 56 -18.47 10.74 -6.57
N LEU A 57 -18.70 11.96 -6.07
CA LEU A 57 -19.67 12.91 -6.65
C LEU A 57 -19.27 13.36 -8.07
N THR A 58 -17.96 13.51 -8.32
CA THR A 58 -17.47 13.87 -9.65
C THR A 58 -17.64 12.72 -10.64
N ARG A 59 -17.57 11.46 -10.17
CA ARG A 59 -17.81 10.28 -11.02
C ARG A 59 -19.27 10.16 -11.45
N SER A 60 -20.22 10.35 -10.52
CA SER A 60 -21.64 10.36 -10.87
C SER A 60 -21.96 11.48 -11.86
N PHE A 61 -21.40 12.67 -11.64
CA PHE A 61 -21.52 13.77 -12.61
C PHE A 61 -21.00 13.40 -14.00
N VAL A 62 -19.84 12.74 -14.11
CA VAL A 62 -19.29 12.30 -15.40
C VAL A 62 -20.22 11.29 -16.08
N ALA A 63 -20.75 10.31 -15.35
CA ALA A 63 -21.69 9.33 -15.90
C ALA A 63 -22.96 10.01 -16.43
N ASP A 64 -23.57 10.89 -15.63
CA ASP A 64 -24.79 11.62 -16.00
C ASP A 64 -24.55 12.53 -17.22
N ALA A 65 -23.41 13.21 -17.28
CA ALA A 65 -23.03 14.07 -18.40
C ALA A 65 -22.87 13.25 -19.69
N VAL A 66 -22.23 12.08 -19.63
CA VAL A 66 -22.08 11.18 -20.78
C VAL A 66 -23.43 10.65 -21.25
N THR A 67 -24.30 10.21 -20.34
CA THR A 67 -25.65 9.76 -20.68
C THR A 67 -26.48 10.88 -21.31
N THR A 68 -26.40 12.10 -20.77
CA THR A 68 -27.10 13.27 -21.30
C THR A 68 -26.63 13.61 -22.71
N ALA A 69 -25.31 13.58 -22.94
CA ALA A 69 -24.73 13.81 -24.26
C ALA A 69 -25.17 12.74 -25.26
N GLN A 70 -25.36 11.48 -24.82
CA GLN A 70 -25.81 10.38 -25.68
C GLN A 70 -27.25 10.53 -26.13
N ALA A 71 -28.11 10.93 -25.20
CA ALA A 71 -29.51 11.24 -25.51
C ALA A 71 -29.65 12.49 -26.39
N ASN A 72 -28.67 13.40 -26.36
CA ASN A 72 -28.72 14.68 -27.07
C ASN A 72 -27.43 14.98 -27.84
N PRO A 73 -27.15 14.26 -28.96
CA PRO A 73 -25.89 14.41 -29.70
C PRO A 73 -25.61 15.84 -30.19
N GLY A 74 -26.65 16.65 -30.42
CA GLY A 74 -26.53 18.05 -30.82
C GLY A 74 -25.97 19.00 -29.76
N LEU A 75 -25.87 18.57 -28.49
CA LEU A 75 -25.22 19.35 -27.43
C LEU A 75 -23.70 19.37 -27.57
N LEU A 76 -23.13 18.35 -28.20
CA LEU A 76 -21.68 18.22 -28.30
C LEU A 76 -21.15 19.01 -29.51
N PRO A 77 -20.07 19.78 -29.33
CA PRO A 77 -19.28 20.26 -30.45
C PRO A 77 -18.84 19.08 -31.34
N ARG A 78 -18.76 19.30 -32.66
CA ARG A 78 -18.32 18.28 -33.63
C ARG A 78 -16.92 17.72 -33.37
N SER A 79 -16.11 18.39 -32.55
CA SER A 79 -14.79 17.94 -32.14
C SER A 79 -14.80 16.85 -31.07
N ILE A 80 -15.95 16.57 -30.43
CA ILE A 80 -16.07 15.57 -29.37
C ILE A 80 -16.71 14.31 -29.94
N ASP A 81 -15.94 13.22 -29.93
CA ASP A 81 -16.46 11.88 -30.21
C ASP A 81 -17.10 11.29 -28.95
N ILE A 82 -18.42 11.14 -29.00
CA ILE A 82 -19.22 10.61 -27.90
C ILE A 82 -18.93 9.14 -27.59
N SER A 83 -18.52 8.36 -28.60
CA SER A 83 -18.21 6.94 -28.42
C SER A 83 -16.90 6.78 -27.64
N SER A 84 -15.89 7.56 -27.99
CA SER A 84 -14.63 7.68 -27.25
C SER A 84 -14.86 8.18 -25.82
N LEU A 85 -15.69 9.21 -25.64
CA LEU A 85 -16.01 9.74 -24.30
C LEU A 85 -16.66 8.67 -23.40
N ARG A 86 -17.61 7.91 -23.94
CA ARG A 86 -18.24 6.78 -23.22
C ARG A 86 -17.20 5.72 -22.83
N SER A 87 -16.38 5.27 -23.78
CA SER A 87 -15.34 4.27 -23.54
C SER A 87 -14.37 4.69 -22.42
N ARG A 88 -14.02 5.98 -22.37
CA ARG A 88 -13.18 6.56 -21.30
C ARG A 88 -13.89 6.58 -19.95
N ALA A 89 -15.18 6.92 -19.91
CA ALA A 89 -15.98 6.89 -18.69
C ALA A 89 -16.10 5.45 -18.15
N ASP A 90 -16.41 4.48 -19.01
CA ASP A 90 -16.48 3.06 -18.63
C ASP A 90 -15.13 2.55 -18.11
N THR A 91 -14.02 2.96 -18.74
CA THR A 91 -12.66 2.61 -18.29
C THR A 91 -12.35 3.22 -16.93
N LEU A 92 -12.76 4.47 -16.68
CA LEU A 92 -12.57 5.14 -15.39
C LEU A 92 -13.24 4.39 -14.24
N ASP A 93 -14.42 3.81 -14.47
CA ASP A 93 -15.15 3.04 -13.47
C ASP A 93 -14.55 1.65 -13.24
N ARG A 94 -14.15 0.95 -14.30
CA ARG A 94 -13.41 -0.33 -14.21
C ARG A 94 -12.08 -0.19 -13.48
N LEU A 95 -11.34 0.91 -13.70
CA LEU A 95 -10.14 1.23 -12.90
C LEU A 95 -10.48 1.43 -11.42
N GLY A 96 -11.70 1.87 -11.10
CA GLY A 96 -12.21 1.94 -9.73
C GLY A 96 -12.36 0.57 -9.08
N GLU A 97 -12.79 -0.45 -9.83
CA GLU A 97 -12.87 -1.84 -9.36
C GLU A 97 -11.49 -2.42 -9.09
N VAL A 98 -10.56 -2.28 -10.05
CA VAL A 98 -9.17 -2.73 -9.90
C VAL A 98 -8.54 -2.09 -8.67
N ARG A 99 -8.72 -0.77 -8.49
CA ARG A 99 -8.21 -0.06 -7.31
C ARG A 99 -8.76 -0.65 -6.00
N ARG A 100 -10.06 -0.95 -5.92
CA ARG A 100 -10.65 -1.53 -4.70
C ARG A 100 -10.05 -2.90 -4.38
N ALA A 101 -9.91 -3.77 -5.38
CA ALA A 101 -9.32 -5.10 -5.20
C ALA A 101 -7.86 -5.00 -4.73
N VAL A 102 -7.06 -4.14 -5.36
CA VAL A 102 -5.66 -3.91 -4.96
C VAL A 102 -5.57 -3.31 -3.56
N SER A 103 -6.44 -2.36 -3.20
CA SER A 103 -6.46 -1.79 -1.85
C SER A 103 -6.76 -2.81 -0.77
N GLN A 104 -7.72 -3.72 -0.99
CA GLN A 104 -8.03 -4.79 -0.04
C GLN A 104 -6.89 -5.80 0.09
N PHE A 105 -6.19 -6.11 -1.01
CA PHE A 105 -5.01 -6.96 -0.96
C PHE A 105 -3.87 -6.29 -0.19
N LEU A 106 -3.61 -5.01 -0.46
CA LEU A 106 -2.60 -4.23 0.25
C LEU A 106 -2.89 -4.15 1.75
N GLU A 107 -4.14 -3.91 2.14
CA GLU A 107 -4.56 -3.89 3.55
C GLU A 107 -4.21 -5.20 4.27
N LYS A 108 -4.43 -6.36 3.64
CA LYS A 108 -4.03 -7.65 4.22
C LYS A 108 -2.51 -7.80 4.35
N VAL A 109 -1.76 -7.30 3.38
CA VAL A 109 -0.28 -7.30 3.44
C VAL A 109 0.19 -6.43 4.60
N ASP A 110 -0.34 -5.21 4.69
CA ASP A 110 -0.01 -4.23 5.74
C ASP A 110 -0.36 -4.78 7.14
N ASP A 111 -1.57 -5.35 7.30
CA ASP A 111 -2.01 -5.96 8.56
C ASP A 111 -1.10 -7.12 8.99
N THR A 112 -0.70 -7.96 8.03
CA THR A 112 0.21 -9.09 8.28
C THR A 112 1.60 -8.60 8.65
N GLU A 113 2.11 -7.56 7.99
CA GLU A 113 3.40 -6.94 8.31
C GLU A 113 3.38 -6.36 9.73
N VAL A 114 2.33 -5.62 10.10
CA VAL A 114 2.18 -5.05 11.44
C VAL A 114 2.18 -6.14 12.52
N LEU A 115 1.44 -7.23 12.29
CA LEU A 115 1.39 -8.33 13.23
C LEU A 115 2.75 -9.01 13.39
N LEU A 116 3.40 -9.38 12.28
CA LEU A 116 4.72 -10.03 12.33
C LEU A 116 5.78 -9.12 12.95
N ALA A 117 5.76 -7.83 12.62
CA ALA A 117 6.66 -6.85 13.23
C ALA A 117 6.46 -6.77 14.75
N SER A 118 5.22 -6.85 15.24
CA SER A 118 4.90 -6.86 16.67
C SER A 118 5.47 -8.11 17.35
N GLU A 119 5.27 -9.29 16.77
CA GLU A 119 5.77 -10.56 17.30
C GLU A 119 7.30 -10.62 17.33
N VAL A 120 7.95 -10.27 16.22
CA VAL A 120 9.41 -10.19 16.12
C VAL A 120 9.96 -9.15 17.09
N TYR A 121 9.29 -8.01 17.26
CA TYR A 121 9.69 -6.99 18.22
C TYR A 121 9.58 -7.48 19.67
N ALA A 122 8.53 -8.23 20.02
CA ALA A 122 8.40 -8.82 21.34
C ALA A 122 9.53 -9.82 21.62
N ALA A 123 9.84 -10.71 20.67
CA ALA A 123 10.96 -11.64 20.77
C ALA A 123 12.30 -10.91 20.91
N ALA A 124 12.53 -9.86 20.10
CA ALA A 124 13.74 -9.06 20.17
C ALA A 124 13.92 -8.35 21.53
N ARG A 125 12.82 -7.92 22.17
CA ARG A 125 12.86 -7.36 23.53
C ARG A 125 13.26 -8.41 24.56
N THR A 126 12.76 -9.64 24.45
CA THR A 126 13.18 -10.75 25.32
C THR A 126 14.66 -11.03 25.17
N VAL A 127 15.17 -11.12 23.93
CA VAL A 127 16.62 -11.28 23.68
C VAL A 127 17.41 -10.15 24.34
N TYR A 128 17.00 -8.90 24.15
CA TYR A 128 17.66 -7.76 24.78
C TYR A 128 17.60 -7.78 26.32
N ALA A 129 16.51 -8.26 26.91
CA ALA A 129 16.39 -8.43 28.35
C ALA A 129 17.34 -9.51 28.88
N VAL A 130 17.42 -10.67 28.21
CA VAL A 130 18.33 -11.77 28.56
C VAL A 130 19.80 -11.30 28.52
N MET A 131 20.17 -10.48 27.52
CA MET A 131 21.52 -9.90 27.42
C MET A 131 21.92 -9.05 28.64
N LYS A 132 20.97 -8.56 29.44
CA LYS A 132 21.23 -7.79 30.66
C LYS A 132 21.36 -8.64 31.92
N THR A 133 21.10 -9.94 31.82
CA THR A 133 21.12 -10.84 32.98
C THR A 133 22.50 -11.48 33.16
N PRO A 134 22.83 -12.01 34.36
CA PRO A 134 24.05 -12.78 34.58
C PRO A 134 24.13 -14.07 33.73
N ALA A 135 23.01 -14.54 33.17
CA ALA A 135 22.94 -15.69 32.28
C ALA A 135 23.34 -15.36 30.82
N ALA A 136 23.67 -14.10 30.51
CA ALA A 136 24.11 -13.69 29.19
C ALA A 136 25.49 -14.30 28.84
N VAL A 137 25.66 -14.65 27.56
CA VAL A 137 26.95 -15.12 27.04
C VAL A 137 28.00 -14.00 27.17
N PRO A 138 29.24 -14.29 27.62
CA PRO A 138 30.32 -13.29 27.66
C PRO A 138 30.56 -12.64 26.29
N GLY A 139 31.02 -11.38 26.28
CA GLY A 139 31.38 -10.66 25.05
C GLY A 139 30.21 -10.01 24.28
N LEU A 140 29.02 -9.88 24.90
CA LEU A 140 27.85 -9.26 24.27
C LEU A 140 27.69 -7.75 24.51
N LYS A 141 28.62 -7.11 25.23
CA LYS A 141 28.51 -5.71 25.68
C LYS A 141 28.35 -4.72 24.52
N ASP A 142 29.19 -4.81 23.49
CA ASP A 142 29.12 -3.92 22.32
C ASP A 142 27.78 -4.06 21.57
N ARG A 143 27.24 -5.29 21.51
CA ARG A 143 25.94 -5.56 20.88
C ARG A 143 24.78 -5.01 21.72
N GLN A 144 24.87 -5.12 23.04
CA GLN A 144 23.90 -4.57 23.99
C GLN A 144 23.84 -3.04 23.87
N ASP A 145 25.00 -2.37 23.78
CA ASP A 145 25.07 -0.92 23.70
C ASP A 145 24.46 -0.40 22.39
N ARG A 146 24.70 -1.09 21.26
CA ARG A 146 24.03 -0.75 19.97
C ARG A 146 22.50 -0.87 20.05
N LEU A 147 21.98 -1.91 20.71
CA LEU A 147 20.54 -2.05 20.93
C LEU A 147 19.98 -0.97 21.90
N ALA A 148 20.77 -0.59 22.90
CA ALA A 148 20.41 0.45 23.87
C ALA A 148 20.27 1.84 23.23
N GLN A 149 21.03 2.16 22.18
CA GLN A 149 20.95 3.44 21.46
C GLN A 149 19.52 3.76 20.96
N ARG A 150 18.73 2.74 20.63
CA ARG A 150 17.32 2.90 20.22
C ARG A 150 16.45 3.47 21.34
N PHE A 151 16.76 3.17 22.60
CA PHE A 151 16.03 3.67 23.77
C PHE A 151 16.58 5.02 24.25
N ALA A 152 17.88 5.28 24.03
CA ALA A 152 18.51 6.56 24.36
C ALA A 152 18.00 7.72 23.47
N ARG A 153 17.74 7.47 22.18
CA ARG A 153 17.18 8.47 21.25
C ARG A 153 15.76 8.93 21.59
N LYS A 154 15.02 8.21 22.43
CA LYS A 154 13.64 8.60 22.81
C LYS A 154 13.58 9.83 23.72
N LYS A 155 14.72 10.35 24.19
CA LYS A 155 14.79 11.56 25.06
C LYS A 155 14.92 12.88 24.28
N GLY A 156 15.00 12.87 22.94
CA GLY A 156 15.05 14.09 22.15
C GLY A 156 14.76 13.88 20.66
N SER A 157 13.93 14.78 20.11
CA SER A 157 13.58 14.97 18.70
C SER A 157 12.45 14.10 18.08
N ARG A 158 11.23 14.67 18.12
CA ARG A 158 10.41 14.74 16.90
C ARG A 158 11.06 15.79 16.00
N LYS A 159 11.62 15.39 14.87
CA LYS A 159 11.79 16.27 13.72
C LYS A 159 11.20 15.53 12.53
N ALA A 160 10.17 16.11 11.93
CA ALA A 160 9.44 15.53 10.81
C ALA A 160 10.41 15.28 9.64
N GLU A 161 10.38 14.07 9.10
CA GLU A 161 11.17 13.68 7.95
C GLU A 161 10.30 13.79 6.69
N GLU A 162 10.81 14.56 5.73
CA GLU A 162 10.18 14.92 4.46
C GLU A 162 10.18 13.69 3.51
N PRO A 163 9.07 13.42 2.78
CA PRO A 163 8.92 12.15 2.07
C PRO A 163 9.87 12.04 0.86
N LEU A 164 10.58 10.91 0.81
CA LEU A 164 11.50 10.47 -0.24
C LEU A 164 10.85 10.52 -1.64
N ALA A 165 11.52 11.19 -2.57
CA ALA A 165 11.22 11.16 -3.99
C ALA A 165 11.79 9.87 -4.61
N VAL A 166 10.91 9.03 -5.16
CA VAL A 166 11.30 7.85 -5.94
C VAL A 166 11.70 8.32 -7.35
N LYS A 167 12.93 7.99 -7.78
CA LYS A 167 13.40 8.28 -9.13
C LYS A 167 12.77 7.32 -10.14
N PRO A 168 12.54 7.74 -11.41
CA PRO A 168 12.05 6.85 -12.46
C PRO A 168 13.05 5.72 -12.74
N VAL A 169 12.55 4.53 -12.98
CA VAL A 169 13.31 3.41 -13.53
C VAL A 169 13.44 3.68 -15.04
N GLU A 170 14.67 3.72 -15.55
CA GLU A 170 14.97 3.79 -16.99
C GLU A 170 14.59 2.50 -17.71
#